data_AF-A0A4Y9ZHC9-F1
#
_entry.id   AF-A0A4Y9ZHC9-F1
#
_cell.length_a   1.000
_cell.length_b   1.000
_cell.length_c   1.000
_cell.angle_alpha   90.00
_cell.angle_beta   90.00
_cell.angle_gamma   90.00
#
_symmetry.space_group_name_H-M   'P 1'
#
loop_
_entity.id
_entity.type
_entity.pdbx_description
1 polymer ?
#
loop_
_entity_poly.entity_id
_entity_poly.type
_entity_poly.pdbx_seq_one_letter_code
_entity_poly.pdbx_strand_id
1 'polypeptide(L)'
;MDPESATERAPLLEHETDRASKPRKVVQGTLFVIFALGLILFLFYYEGVQYGRAAGEDTRWPWGGDGLPKEPHEAALRILAKAPVIDTHIDLPWLIRDEYSNNASAVDLRTPTPGHVDIPRLRAGKVGGFFWSVYAPCPGGLEGPDFLNPTFSVRDTLEQIDISHELIRKHADVRGHYPESKSI
;
A
#
# COMPACT_ATOMS: atom_id res chain seq x y z
N MET A 1 -38.02 44.14 -81.51
CA MET A 1 -38.29 43.12 -82.54
C MET A 1 -36.92 42.60 -82.95
N ASP A 2 -36.61 41.39 -82.50
CA ASP A 2 -35.31 40.64 -82.46
C ASP A 2 -34.69 40.36 -83.85
N PRO A 3 -33.40 39.91 -84.01
CA PRO A 3 -32.77 38.84 -83.19
C PRO A 3 -31.23 38.81 -82.95
N GLU A 4 -30.87 38.02 -81.93
CA GLU A 4 -29.70 37.13 -81.71
C GLU A 4 -28.26 37.52 -82.10
N SER A 5 -27.36 37.43 -81.10
CA SER A 5 -26.02 36.88 -81.27
C SER A 5 -25.65 36.07 -80.03
N ALA A 6 -25.67 34.74 -80.18
CA ALA A 6 -25.32 33.76 -79.17
C ALA A 6 -23.82 33.82 -78.86
N THR A 7 -23.45 34.20 -77.65
CA THR A 7 -22.13 33.86 -77.10
C THR A 7 -22.26 32.52 -76.37
N GLU A 8 -21.88 31.47 -77.07
CA GLU A 8 -21.62 30.14 -76.51
C GLU A 8 -20.56 30.27 -75.40
N ARG A 9 -20.99 30.23 -74.14
CA ARG A 9 -20.10 29.94 -73.01
C ARG A 9 -20.34 28.50 -72.63
N ALA A 10 -19.39 27.64 -72.96
CA ALA A 10 -19.30 26.32 -72.38
C ALA A 10 -19.38 26.45 -70.84
N PRO A 11 -20.26 25.70 -70.14
CA PRO A 11 -20.28 25.74 -68.69
C PRO A 11 -18.98 25.10 -68.18
N LEU A 12 -18.17 25.90 -67.49
CA LEU A 12 -17.09 25.41 -66.63
C LEU A 12 -17.69 24.38 -65.67
N LEU A 13 -17.10 23.19 -65.61
CA LEU A 13 -17.42 22.14 -64.64
C LEU A 13 -17.06 22.62 -63.22
N GLU A 14 -17.90 23.46 -62.63
CA GLU A 14 -17.86 23.77 -61.21
C GLU A 14 -18.93 22.98 -60.47
N HIS A 15 -18.84 21.64 -60.39
CA HIS A 15 -19.64 20.91 -59.39
C HIS A 15 -19.24 19.45 -59.12
N GLU A 16 -17.96 19.12 -58.87
CA GLU A 16 -17.62 17.73 -58.47
C GLU A 16 -16.86 17.57 -57.16
N THR A 17 -16.35 18.65 -56.57
CA THR A 17 -15.65 18.58 -55.28
C THR A 17 -16.59 18.67 -54.07
N ASP A 18 -17.76 19.28 -54.22
CA ASP A 18 -18.63 19.61 -53.07
C ASP A 18 -19.61 18.48 -52.71
N ARG A 19 -19.99 17.64 -53.69
CA ARG A 19 -20.94 16.53 -53.47
C ARG A 19 -20.28 15.33 -52.77
N ALA A 20 -18.97 15.13 -52.92
CA ALA A 20 -18.22 14.03 -52.29
C ALA A 20 -17.78 14.32 -50.84
N SER A 21 -17.86 15.56 -50.36
CA SER A 21 -17.28 16.00 -49.07
C SER A 21 -18.24 15.78 -47.89
N LYS A 22 -19.53 16.04 -48.08
CA LYS A 22 -20.59 15.93 -47.05
C LYS A 22 -20.76 14.51 -46.50
N PRO A 23 -20.91 13.44 -47.33
CA PRO A 23 -21.09 12.09 -46.81
C PRO A 23 -19.85 11.58 -46.05
N ARG A 24 -18.64 11.96 -46.49
CA ARG A 24 -17.39 11.59 -45.81
C ARG A 24 -17.29 12.21 -44.41
N LYS A 25 -17.69 13.48 -44.25
CA LYS A 25 -17.72 14.16 -42.94
C LYS A 25 -18.73 13.53 -41.97
N VAL A 26 -19.91 13.13 -42.46
CA VAL A 26 -20.92 12.44 -41.64
C VAL A 26 -20.41 11.07 -41.20
N VAL A 27 -19.87 10.27 -42.11
CA VAL A 27 -19.33 8.93 -41.80
C VAL A 27 -18.15 9.02 -40.82
N GLN A 28 -17.23 9.97 -41.03
CA GLN A 28 -16.11 10.20 -40.12
C GLN A 28 -16.58 10.66 -38.73
N GLY A 29 -17.58 11.53 -38.65
CA GLY A 29 -18.17 11.94 -37.37
C GLY A 29 -18.81 10.78 -36.62
N THR A 30 -19.58 9.93 -37.31
CA THR A 30 -20.19 8.74 -36.71
C THR A 30 -19.15 7.74 -36.23
N LEU A 31 -18.11 7.46 -37.03
CA LEU A 31 -16.99 6.61 -36.63
C LEU A 31 -16.26 7.16 -35.41
N PHE A 32 -16.05 8.47 -35.33
CA PHE A 32 -15.44 9.10 -34.17
C PHE A 32 -16.29 8.95 -32.90
N VAL A 33 -17.61 9.13 -33.01
CA VAL A 33 -18.53 8.93 -31.87
C VAL A 33 -18.52 7.47 -31.40
N ILE A 34 -18.59 6.51 -32.33
CA ILE A 34 -18.50 5.08 -32.00
C ILE A 34 -17.17 4.75 -31.35
N PHE A 35 -16.06 5.28 -31.89
CA PHE A 35 -14.74 5.08 -31.32
C PHE A 35 -14.62 5.69 -29.91
N ALA A 36 -15.12 6.92 -29.71
CA ALA A 36 -15.09 7.58 -28.41
C ALA A 36 -15.93 6.83 -27.38
N LEU A 37 -17.14 6.39 -27.74
CA LEU A 37 -17.99 5.56 -26.88
C LEU A 37 -17.36 4.20 -26.59
N GLY A 38 -16.76 3.56 -27.60
CA GLY A 38 -16.03 2.31 -27.45
C GLY A 38 -14.80 2.47 -26.55
N LEU A 39 -14.07 3.58 -26.67
CA LEU A 39 -12.93 3.90 -25.82
C LEU A 39 -13.37 4.16 -24.38
N ILE A 40 -14.46 4.90 -24.17
CA ILE A 40 -15.07 5.10 -22.85
C ILE A 40 -15.45 3.75 -22.24
N LEU A 41 -16.20 2.91 -22.96
CA LEU A 41 -16.59 1.58 -22.49
C LEU A 41 -15.38 0.67 -22.22
N PHE A 42 -14.36 0.72 -23.08
CA PHE A 42 -13.13 -0.04 -22.90
C PHE A 42 -12.36 0.43 -21.67
N LEU A 43 -12.24 1.73 -21.44
CA LEU A 43 -11.60 2.27 -20.24
C LEU A 43 -12.40 1.88 -18.97
N PHE A 44 -13.74 1.94 -19.01
CA PHE A 44 -14.59 1.48 -17.92
C PHE A 44 -14.41 -0.02 -17.65
N TYR A 45 -14.33 -0.84 -18.70
CA TYR A 45 -14.10 -2.28 -18.59
C TYR A 45 -12.68 -2.60 -18.10
N TYR A 46 -11.67 -1.94 -18.64
CA TYR A 46 -10.27 -2.17 -18.29
C TYR A 46 -9.98 -1.73 -16.84
N GLU A 47 -10.50 -0.58 -16.42
CA GLU A 47 -10.48 -0.16 -15.02
C GLU A 47 -11.21 -1.15 -14.12
N GLY A 48 -12.43 -1.56 -14.49
CA GLY A 48 -13.21 -2.54 -13.72
C GLY A 48 -12.52 -3.90 -13.57
N VAL A 49 -11.81 -4.36 -14.60
CA VAL A 49 -11.13 -5.66 -14.61
C VAL A 49 -9.77 -5.61 -13.91
N GLN A 50 -9.01 -4.53 -14.04
CA GLN A 50 -7.67 -4.38 -13.43
C GLN A 50 -7.77 -3.91 -11.97
N TYR A 51 -8.55 -2.87 -11.67
CA TYR A 51 -8.74 -2.39 -10.31
C TYR A 51 -9.67 -3.28 -9.50
N GLY A 52 -10.72 -3.83 -10.11
CA GLY A 52 -11.63 -4.78 -9.43
C GLY A 52 -11.01 -6.15 -9.12
N ARG A 53 -9.88 -6.52 -9.75
CA ARG A 53 -9.11 -7.73 -9.38
C ARG A 53 -7.99 -7.46 -8.37
N ALA A 54 -7.53 -6.22 -8.26
CA ALA A 54 -6.51 -5.80 -7.29
C ALA A 54 -7.11 -5.32 -5.94
N ALA A 55 -8.34 -4.81 -5.95
CA ALA A 55 -9.03 -4.31 -4.76
C ALA A 55 -10.02 -5.35 -4.22
N GLY A 56 -9.73 -5.92 -3.06
CA GLY A 56 -10.71 -6.67 -2.30
C GLY A 56 -11.84 -5.76 -1.81
N GLU A 57 -13.07 -6.07 -2.23
CA GLU A 57 -14.37 -5.53 -1.77
C GLU A 57 -14.64 -4.01 -1.79
N ASP A 58 -13.69 -3.13 -2.15
CA ASP A 58 -13.85 -1.68 -1.88
C ASP A 58 -13.64 -0.68 -3.03
N THR A 59 -13.66 -1.09 -4.30
CA THR A 59 -13.67 -0.11 -5.42
C THR A 59 -15.06 0.15 -5.96
N ARG A 60 -15.65 1.27 -5.52
CA ARG A 60 -16.87 1.86 -6.09
C ARG A 60 -16.48 3.03 -7.01
N TRP A 61 -17.23 3.17 -8.10
CA TRP A 61 -17.06 4.08 -9.25
C TRP A 61 -16.75 5.56 -8.89
N PRO A 62 -16.06 6.36 -9.75
CA PRO A 62 -15.58 7.73 -9.44
C PRO A 62 -16.66 8.76 -9.05
N TRP A 63 -17.94 8.42 -9.24
CA TRP A 63 -19.08 9.31 -9.01
C TRP A 63 -19.98 8.86 -7.85
N GLY A 64 -19.61 7.78 -7.16
CA GLY A 64 -20.36 7.26 -6.03
C GLY A 64 -19.58 6.13 -5.42
N GLY A 65 -18.82 6.44 -4.38
CA GLY A 65 -18.03 5.50 -3.61
C GLY A 65 -17.75 6.09 -2.25
N ASP A 66 -18.21 5.43 -1.20
CA ASP A 66 -17.87 5.84 0.15
C ASP A 66 -16.37 5.54 0.29
N GLY A 67 -15.54 6.59 0.14
CA GLY A 67 -14.10 6.52 0.30
C GLY A 67 -13.70 6.08 1.71
N LEU A 68 -12.45 6.34 2.09
CA LEU A 68 -12.08 6.19 3.51
C LEU A 68 -13.09 6.94 4.40
N PRO A 69 -13.47 6.37 5.56
CA PRO A 69 -14.30 7.04 6.55
C PRO A 69 -13.81 8.47 6.79
N LYS A 70 -14.74 9.40 7.02
CA LYS A 70 -14.37 10.79 7.34
C LYS A 70 -13.64 10.87 8.68
N GLU A 71 -13.96 9.97 9.61
CA GLU A 71 -13.28 9.84 10.89
C GLU A 71 -11.87 9.26 10.69
N PRO A 72 -10.79 10.00 11.02
CA PRO A 72 -9.42 9.59 10.72
C PRO A 72 -9.04 8.24 11.36
N HIS A 73 -9.53 7.97 12.56
CA HIS A 73 -9.26 6.72 13.25
C HIS A 73 -9.86 5.51 12.53
N GLU A 74 -11.10 5.62 12.05
CA GLU A 74 -11.73 4.54 11.28
C GLU A 74 -11.04 4.34 9.92
N ALA A 75 -10.65 5.44 9.27
CA ALA A 75 -9.86 5.39 8.04
C ALA A 75 -8.52 4.67 8.25
N ALA A 76 -7.78 5.03 9.32
CA ALA A 76 -6.54 4.37 9.68
C ALA A 76 -6.74 2.88 9.94
N LEU A 77 -7.76 2.50 10.72
CA LEU A 77 -8.07 1.09 10.98
C LEU A 77 -8.41 0.31 9.70
N ARG A 78 -9.12 0.92 8.73
CA ARG A 78 -9.38 0.29 7.43
C ARG A 78 -8.10 0.06 6.63
N ILE A 79 -7.20 1.03 6.61
CA ILE A 79 -5.90 0.90 5.94
C ILE A 79 -5.07 -0.20 6.62
N LEU A 80 -4.95 -0.14 7.95
CA LEU A 80 -4.14 -1.06 8.73
C LEU A 80 -4.67 -2.50 8.75
N ALA A 81 -5.95 -2.71 8.45
CA ALA A 81 -6.50 -4.04 8.23
C ALA A 81 -5.93 -4.72 6.98
N LYS A 82 -5.53 -3.93 5.97
CA LYS A 82 -4.92 -4.42 4.71
C LYS A 82 -3.40 -4.33 4.74
N ALA A 83 -2.85 -3.30 5.38
CA ALA A 83 -1.42 -3.04 5.50
C ALA A 83 -1.03 -2.82 6.97
N PRO A 84 -0.85 -3.91 7.75
CA PRO A 84 -0.42 -3.82 9.15
C PRO A 84 0.93 -3.10 9.30
N VAL A 85 1.14 -2.48 10.46
CA VAL A 85 2.42 -1.80 10.77
C VAL A 85 3.54 -2.83 10.92
N ILE A 86 4.72 -2.48 10.40
CA ILE A 86 5.99 -3.15 10.70
C ILE A 86 6.85 -2.17 11.48
N ASP A 87 7.06 -2.43 12.77
CA ASP A 87 7.91 -1.60 13.63
C ASP A 87 9.37 -2.08 13.57
N THR A 88 10.33 -1.20 13.33
CA THR A 88 11.73 -1.58 13.16
C THR A 88 12.57 -1.54 14.43
N HIS A 89 12.03 -1.11 15.58
CA HIS A 89 12.84 -0.90 16.78
C HIS A 89 12.04 -0.96 18.09
N ILE A 90 11.85 -2.17 18.63
CA ILE A 90 11.21 -2.35 19.94
C ILE A 90 12.23 -2.82 20.99
N ASP A 91 12.42 -2.01 22.04
CA ASP A 91 13.38 -2.24 23.14
C ASP A 91 12.83 -3.11 24.30
N LEU A 92 11.82 -3.95 24.04
CA LEU A 92 11.29 -4.85 25.07
C LEU A 92 12.34 -5.81 25.68
N PRO A 93 13.28 -6.39 24.90
CA PRO A 93 14.38 -7.18 25.47
C PRO A 93 15.19 -6.43 26.52
N TRP A 94 15.49 -5.15 26.27
CA TRP A 94 16.21 -4.30 27.20
C TRP A 94 15.42 -4.07 28.49
N LEU A 95 14.12 -3.77 28.37
CA LEU A 95 13.25 -3.63 29.55
C LEU A 95 13.23 -4.92 30.38
N ILE A 96 13.29 -6.08 29.75
CA ILE A 96 13.33 -7.37 30.45
C ILE A 96 14.68 -7.61 31.14
N ARG A 97 15.78 -7.14 30.54
CA ARG A 97 17.08 -7.11 31.20
C ARG A 97 17.04 -6.29 32.47
N ASP A 98 16.54 -5.05 32.37
CA ASP A 98 16.57 -4.07 33.45
C ASP A 98 15.62 -4.45 34.60
N GLU A 99 14.36 -4.75 34.29
CA GLU A 99 13.31 -4.97 35.31
C GLU A 99 13.24 -6.42 35.81
N TYR A 100 13.68 -7.39 35.00
CA TYR A 100 13.50 -8.81 35.28
C TYR A 100 14.80 -9.62 35.22
N SER A 101 15.96 -8.97 35.08
CA SER A 101 17.26 -9.65 35.00
C SER A 101 17.31 -10.76 33.94
N ASN A 102 16.74 -10.49 32.76
CA ASN A 102 16.56 -11.44 31.64
C ASN A 102 15.70 -12.68 31.99
N ASN A 103 14.83 -12.62 33.01
CA ASN A 103 13.94 -13.73 33.32
C ASN A 103 12.67 -13.69 32.45
N ALA A 104 12.71 -14.35 31.30
CA ALA A 104 11.54 -14.48 30.41
C ALA A 104 10.33 -15.15 31.09
N SER A 105 10.53 -16.03 32.08
CA SER A 105 9.41 -16.70 32.75
C SER A 105 8.56 -15.73 33.57
N ALA A 106 9.16 -14.65 34.09
CA ALA A 106 8.48 -13.62 34.87
C ALA A 106 7.59 -12.69 34.05
N VAL A 107 7.67 -12.72 32.71
CA VAL A 107 6.95 -11.78 31.83
C VAL A 107 5.96 -12.52 30.94
N ASP A 108 4.67 -12.20 31.02
CA ASP A 108 3.65 -12.72 30.09
C ASP A 108 3.08 -11.61 29.22
N LEU A 109 3.50 -11.57 27.96
CA LEU A 109 3.06 -10.56 26.99
C LEU A 109 1.56 -10.64 26.66
N ARG A 110 0.84 -11.68 27.10
CA ARG A 110 -0.63 -11.74 26.97
C ARG A 110 -1.34 -10.76 27.89
N THR A 111 -0.64 -10.27 28.90
CA THR A 111 -1.11 -9.26 29.85
C THR A 111 -0.33 -7.95 29.69
N PRO A 112 -0.90 -6.80 30.10
CA PRO A 112 -0.20 -5.52 30.03
C PRO A 112 1.14 -5.58 30.76
N THR A 113 2.21 -5.21 30.05
CA THR A 113 3.54 -5.06 30.65
C THR A 113 3.69 -3.64 31.25
N PRO A 114 4.65 -3.42 32.16
CA PRO A 114 4.99 -2.08 32.65
C PRO A 114 5.43 -1.11 31.53
N GLY A 115 5.93 -1.64 30.40
CA GLY A 115 6.34 -0.86 29.23
C GLY A 115 5.21 -0.58 28.24
N HIS A 116 5.60 -0.27 27.00
CA HIS A 116 4.66 0.10 25.93
C HIS A 116 4.13 -1.10 25.11
N VAL A 117 4.74 -2.27 25.27
CA VAL A 117 4.52 -3.40 24.36
C VAL A 117 4.00 -4.63 25.09
N ASP A 118 2.83 -5.07 24.65
CA ASP A 118 2.17 -6.33 25.00
C ASP A 118 1.28 -6.76 23.83
N ILE A 119 0.88 -8.04 23.80
CA ILE A 119 0.09 -8.62 22.71
C ILE A 119 -1.27 -7.92 22.54
N PRO A 120 -2.04 -7.60 23.61
CA PRO A 120 -3.26 -6.82 23.48
C PRO A 120 -3.06 -5.48 22.76
N ARG A 121 -2.04 -4.69 23.13
CA ARG A 121 -1.72 -3.41 22.48
C ARG A 121 -1.26 -3.59 21.04
N LEU A 122 -0.42 -4.58 20.75
CA LEU A 122 0.04 -4.89 19.39
C LEU A 122 -1.14 -5.23 18.46
N ARG A 123 -2.11 -6.03 18.95
CA ARG A 123 -3.32 -6.37 18.19
C ARG A 123 -4.25 -5.17 17.98
N ALA A 124 -4.42 -4.34 19.01
CA ALA A 124 -5.22 -3.12 18.91
C ALA A 124 -4.62 -2.13 17.90
N GLY A 125 -3.30 -1.96 17.91
CA GLY A 125 -2.55 -1.09 16.99
C GLY A 125 -2.32 -1.66 15.59
N LYS A 126 -2.82 -2.86 15.28
CA LYS A 126 -2.64 -3.53 13.98
C LYS A 126 -1.16 -3.68 13.58
N VAL A 127 -0.30 -4.03 14.54
CA VAL A 127 1.09 -4.37 14.26
C VAL A 127 1.14 -5.79 13.69
N GLY A 128 1.60 -5.93 12.45
CA GLY A 128 1.74 -7.22 11.77
C GLY A 128 3.11 -7.87 11.97
N GLY A 129 4.11 -7.07 12.31
CA GLY A 129 5.45 -7.53 12.63
C GLY A 129 6.26 -6.44 13.30
N PHE A 130 7.35 -6.84 13.94
CA PHE A 130 8.29 -5.91 14.51
C PHE A 130 9.69 -6.52 14.60
N PHE A 131 10.69 -5.67 14.80
CA PHE A 131 12.06 -6.06 15.09
C PHE A 131 12.40 -5.74 16.54
N TRP A 132 12.82 -6.77 17.27
CA TRP A 132 13.42 -6.58 18.58
C TRP A 132 14.76 -5.87 18.45
N SER A 133 14.94 -4.83 19.26
CA SER A 133 16.24 -4.21 19.44
C SER A 133 17.12 -5.08 20.33
N VAL A 134 18.27 -5.49 19.79
CA VAL A 134 19.34 -6.13 20.56
C VAL A 134 20.31 -5.03 20.97
N TYR A 135 19.95 -4.34 22.05
CA TYR A 135 20.71 -3.20 22.56
C TYR A 135 21.66 -3.62 23.68
N ALA A 136 22.94 -3.25 23.56
CA ALA A 136 23.91 -3.33 24.64
C ALA A 136 24.44 -1.93 24.95
N PRO A 137 24.57 -1.54 26.23
CA PRO A 137 25.06 -0.23 26.61
C PRO A 137 26.52 -0.05 26.21
N CYS A 138 26.90 1.20 25.91
CA CYS A 138 28.31 1.51 25.65
C CYS A 138 29.14 1.19 26.90
N PRO A 139 30.33 0.56 26.74
CA PRO A 139 31.18 0.19 27.87
C PRO A 139 31.85 1.39 28.59
N GLY A 140 31.53 2.62 28.21
CA GLY A 140 31.92 3.82 28.97
C GLY A 140 33.41 4.15 28.90
N GLY A 141 34.11 3.71 27.85
CA GLY A 141 35.55 3.93 27.67
C GLY A 141 36.44 2.82 28.23
N LEU A 142 35.87 1.78 28.85
CA LEU A 142 36.62 0.59 29.31
C LEU A 142 37.34 -0.13 28.17
N GLU A 143 36.80 -0.02 26.95
CA GLU A 143 37.34 -0.54 25.70
C GLU A 143 38.68 0.10 25.29
N GLY A 144 39.06 1.23 25.90
CA GLY A 144 40.26 1.99 25.53
C GLY A 144 40.09 2.80 24.23
N PRO A 145 41.07 3.65 23.89
CA PRO A 145 40.98 4.54 22.72
C PRO A 145 41.00 3.81 21.37
N ASP A 146 41.44 2.55 21.34
CA ASP A 146 41.55 1.71 20.16
C ASP A 146 40.54 0.55 20.13
N PHE A 147 39.63 0.48 21.11
CA PHE A 147 38.58 -0.55 21.24
C PHE A 147 39.10 -1.99 21.42
N LEU A 148 40.36 -2.17 21.84
CA LEU A 148 40.97 -3.50 21.96
C LEU A 148 40.84 -4.11 23.36
N ASN A 149 40.49 -3.32 24.38
CA ASN A 149 40.32 -3.88 25.71
C ASN A 149 39.04 -4.72 25.78
N PRO A 150 39.10 -5.90 26.40
CA PRO A 150 37.92 -6.74 26.55
C PRO A 150 36.88 -6.05 27.44
N THR A 151 35.63 -6.07 26.99
CA THR A 151 34.46 -5.57 27.72
C THR A 151 33.37 -6.64 27.74
N PHE A 152 32.26 -6.34 28.40
CA PHE A 152 31.11 -7.24 28.44
C PHE A 152 30.17 -7.09 27.23
N SER A 153 30.45 -6.20 26.28
CA SER A 153 29.52 -5.88 25.18
C SER A 153 29.10 -7.09 24.36
N VAL A 154 30.02 -8.03 24.08
CA VAL A 154 29.70 -9.26 23.35
C VAL A 154 28.78 -10.17 24.16
N ARG A 155 29.10 -10.39 25.45
CA ARG A 155 28.25 -11.18 26.35
C ARG A 155 26.85 -10.58 26.42
N ASP A 156 26.76 -9.28 26.70
CA ASP A 156 25.50 -8.58 26.88
C ASP A 156 24.66 -8.61 25.58
N THR A 157 25.29 -8.47 24.42
CA THR A 157 24.63 -8.64 23.11
C THR A 157 24.07 -10.05 22.93
N LEU A 158 24.85 -11.08 23.25
CA LEU A 158 24.41 -12.49 23.13
C LEU A 158 23.26 -12.79 24.10
N GLU A 159 23.30 -12.26 25.32
CA GLU A 159 22.20 -12.37 26.29
C GLU A 159 20.93 -11.68 25.77
N GLN A 160 21.04 -10.53 25.09
CA GLN A 160 19.90 -9.86 24.47
C GLN A 160 19.33 -10.61 23.25
N ILE A 161 20.18 -11.29 22.47
CA ILE A 161 19.74 -12.20 21.42
C ILE A 161 18.97 -13.38 22.04
N ASP A 162 19.52 -13.98 23.10
CA ASP A 162 18.92 -15.13 23.77
C ASP A 162 17.55 -14.80 24.36
N ILE A 163 17.42 -13.70 25.12
CA ILE A 163 16.13 -13.30 25.71
C ILE A 163 15.08 -12.99 24.63
N SER A 164 15.50 -12.41 23.50
CA SER A 164 14.62 -12.17 22.35
C SER A 164 14.06 -13.47 21.79
N HIS A 165 14.91 -14.49 21.65
CA HIS A 165 14.48 -15.82 21.22
C HIS A 165 13.57 -16.50 22.23
N GLU A 166 13.86 -16.40 23.53
CA GLU A 166 13.02 -16.96 24.59
C GLU A 166 11.60 -16.36 24.58
N LEU A 167 11.48 -15.04 24.39
CA LEU A 167 10.17 -14.38 24.25
C LEU A 167 9.40 -14.88 23.03
N ILE A 168 10.09 -15.03 21.88
CA ILE A 168 9.48 -15.57 20.66
C ILE A 168 8.98 -17.01 20.91
N ARG A 169 9.80 -17.86 21.54
CA ARG A 169 9.43 -19.26 21.85
C ARG A 169 8.25 -19.33 22.81
N LYS A 170 8.25 -18.54 23.89
CA LYS A 170 7.19 -18.50 24.92
C LYS A 170 5.83 -18.06 24.37
N HIS A 171 5.84 -17.26 23.30
CA HIS A 171 4.66 -16.71 22.67
C HIS A 171 4.47 -17.20 21.22
N ALA A 172 5.05 -18.35 20.86
CA ALA A 172 4.98 -18.89 19.50
C ALA A 172 3.57 -19.29 19.04
N ASP A 173 2.65 -19.50 19.99
CA ASP A 173 1.21 -19.69 19.75
C ASP A 173 0.54 -18.41 19.22
N VAL A 174 1.13 -17.26 19.48
CA VAL A 174 0.65 -15.94 19.06
C VAL A 174 1.10 -15.69 17.62
N ARG A 175 0.60 -16.52 16.70
CA ARG A 175 0.71 -16.24 15.26
C ARG A 175 -0.35 -15.21 14.86
N GLY A 176 0.00 -14.37 13.88
CA GLY A 176 -0.97 -13.50 13.23
C GLY A 176 -2.11 -14.35 12.67
N HIS A 177 -3.34 -14.07 13.09
CA HIS A 177 -4.53 -14.62 12.44
C HIS A 177 -4.67 -13.91 11.10
N TYR A 178 -3.86 -14.32 10.12
CA TYR A 178 -4.12 -13.98 8.73
C TYR A 178 -5.31 -14.85 8.31
N PRO A 179 -6.46 -14.28 7.90
CA PRO A 179 -7.46 -15.08 7.21
C PRO A 179 -6.75 -15.74 6.01
N GLU A 180 -6.97 -17.04 5.81
CA GLU A 180 -6.24 -17.93 4.88
C GLU A 180 -6.21 -17.51 3.40
N SER A 181 -6.66 -16.30 3.04
CA SER A 181 -6.51 -15.78 1.69
C SER A 181 -5.14 -15.11 1.53
N LYS A 182 -4.21 -15.87 0.93
CA LYS A 182 -2.92 -15.43 0.37
C LYS A 182 -1.77 -15.30 1.36
N SER A 183 -1.19 -16.45 1.70
CA SER A 183 0.26 -16.50 1.85
C SER A 183 0.87 -16.24 0.46
N ILE A 184 1.75 -15.25 0.38
CA ILE A 184 2.62 -15.01 -0.79
C ILE A 184 3.66 -16.12 -0.86
#